data_AF-A0A0J1B938-F1
#
_entry.id   AF-A0A0J1B938-F1
#
_cell.length_a   1.000
_cell.length_b   1.000
_cell.length_c   1.000
_cell.angle_alpha   90.00
_cell.angle_beta   90.00
_cell.angle_gamma   90.00
#
_symmetry.space_group_name_H-M   'P 1'
#
loop_
_entity.id
_entity.type
_entity.pdbx_description
1 polymer ?
#
loop_
_entity_poly.entity_id
_entity_poly.type
_entity_poly.pdbx_seq_one_letter_code
_entity_poly.pdbx_strand_id
1 'polypeptide(L)'
;MARKQQQDVQTDEDFRLGTQADVARAFEVERSTVHTWIQKGMPGTDGAYFYHHITRWLLSVGPWKSERYREALIEKSISRSLESK
;
A
#
# COMPACT_ATOMS: atom_id res chain seq x y z
N MET A 1 5.74 23.44 -31.23
CA MET A 1 5.31 22.02 -31.22
C MET A 1 6.51 21.14 -30.93
N ALA A 2 6.29 19.99 -30.27
CA ALA A 2 7.24 18.94 -29.85
C ALA A 2 8.06 19.26 -28.57
N ARG A 3 8.19 18.37 -27.57
CA ARG A 3 7.68 17.00 -27.34
C ARG A 3 7.64 16.73 -25.83
N LYS A 4 6.55 16.06 -25.44
CA LYS A 4 6.28 15.36 -24.18
C LYS A 4 7.40 14.39 -23.79
N GLN A 5 7.44 14.10 -22.49
CA GLN A 5 7.92 12.87 -21.84
C GLN A 5 9.44 12.70 -21.73
N GLN A 6 9.96 13.04 -20.55
CA GLN A 6 10.72 12.10 -19.73
C GLN A 6 10.23 12.29 -18.30
N GLN A 7 9.04 11.73 -18.09
CA GLN A 7 8.49 11.43 -16.79
C GLN A 7 9.46 10.40 -16.20
N ASP A 8 10.17 10.78 -15.14
CA ASP A 8 10.99 9.89 -14.32
C ASP A 8 10.24 8.56 -14.16
N VAL A 9 10.71 7.57 -14.91
CA VAL A 9 10.38 6.18 -14.68
C VAL A 9 11.14 5.85 -13.41
N GLN A 10 10.54 6.19 -12.25
CA GLN A 10 10.88 5.59 -10.97
C GLN A 10 10.74 4.08 -11.17
N THR A 11 11.88 3.47 -11.42
CA THR A 11 12.05 2.03 -11.54
C THR A 11 11.47 1.36 -10.31
N ASP A 12 10.63 0.36 -10.58
CA ASP A 12 9.84 -0.52 -9.72
C ASP A 12 10.52 -1.15 -8.46
N GLU A 13 11.73 -0.74 -8.06
CA GLU A 13 12.45 -1.20 -6.86
C GLU A 13 12.16 -0.37 -5.58
N ASP A 14 11.48 0.78 -5.70
CA ASP A 14 11.64 1.91 -4.76
C ASP A 14 10.75 1.99 -3.51
N PHE A 15 9.90 1.00 -3.21
CA PHE A 15 9.12 1.00 -1.94
C PHE A 15 9.22 -0.31 -1.15
N ARG A 16 10.47 -0.62 -0.77
CA ARG A 16 10.78 -1.62 0.24
C ARG A 16 10.49 -1.07 1.62
N LEU A 17 9.64 -1.77 2.37
CA LEU A 17 9.36 -1.50 3.78
C LEU A 17 10.27 -2.42 4.61
N GLY A 18 11.05 -1.82 5.51
CA GLY A 18 12.07 -2.55 6.26
C GLY A 18 11.46 -3.42 7.37
N THR A 19 10.46 -2.91 8.08
CA THR A 19 9.92 -3.56 9.27
C THR A 19 8.39 -3.58 9.25
N GLN A 20 7.78 -4.37 10.13
CA GLN A 20 6.33 -4.32 10.37
C GLN A 20 5.86 -2.94 10.81
N ALA A 21 6.71 -2.17 11.50
CA ALA A 21 6.39 -0.80 11.90
C ALA A 21 6.34 0.15 10.69
N ASP A 22 7.23 -0.06 9.71
CA ASP A 22 7.19 0.70 8.45
C ASP A 22 5.95 0.34 7.63
N VAL A 23 5.55 -0.94 7.61
CA VAL A 23 4.29 -1.37 7.02
C VAL A 23 3.10 -0.71 7.72
N ALA A 24 3.06 -0.73 9.05
CA ALA A 24 1.99 -0.11 9.83
C ALA A 24 1.86 1.39 9.50
N ARG A 25 3.00 2.10 9.42
CA ARG A 25 3.06 3.51 9.02
C ARG A 25 2.60 3.74 7.58
N ALA A 26 3.08 2.93 6.63
CA ALA A 26 2.77 3.08 5.21
C ALA A 26 1.28 2.83 4.89
N PHE A 27 0.63 1.96 5.65
CA PHE A 27 -0.79 1.63 5.48
C PHE A 27 -1.71 2.35 6.48
N GLU A 28 -1.16 3.23 7.34
CA GLU A 28 -1.88 3.97 8.37
C GLU A 28 -2.72 3.07 9.29
N VAL A 29 -2.14 1.94 9.72
CA VAL A 29 -2.78 0.96 10.61
C VAL A 29 -1.90 0.72 11.83
N GLU A 30 -2.46 0.07 12.85
CA GLU A 30 -1.67 -0.37 14.00
C GLU A 30 -0.75 -1.55 13.64
N ARG A 31 0.38 -1.65 14.35
CA ARG A 31 1.31 -2.80 14.20
C ARG A 31 0.63 -4.14 14.51
N SER A 32 -0.32 -4.17 15.44
CA SER A 32 -1.17 -5.33 15.74
C SER A 32 -1.96 -5.83 14.52
N THR A 33 -2.42 -4.90 13.67
CA THR A 33 -3.11 -5.19 12.42
C THR A 33 -2.17 -5.85 11.41
N VAL A 34 -0.96 -5.32 11.27
CA VAL A 34 0.09 -5.93 10.42
C VAL A 34 0.46 -7.33 10.89
N HIS A 35 0.59 -7.54 12.21
CA HIS A 35 0.83 -8.86 12.78
C HIS A 35 -0.29 -9.84 12.41
N THR A 36 -1.54 -9.39 12.48
CA THR A 36 -2.71 -10.18 12.04
C THR A 36 -2.65 -10.51 10.55
N TRP A 37 -2.18 -9.58 9.71
CA TRP A 37 -2.00 -9.84 8.27
C TRP A 37 -0.93 -10.90 8.02
N ILE A 38 0.19 -10.86 8.73
CA ILE A 38 1.26 -11.87 8.66
C ILE A 38 0.71 -13.25 9.03
N GLN A 39 -0.04 -13.36 10.12
CA GLN A 39 -0.69 -14.62 10.53
C GLN A 39 -1.66 -15.16 9.47
N LYS A 40 -2.23 -14.29 8.63
CA LYS A 40 -3.13 -14.63 7.52
C LYS A 40 -2.38 -14.87 6.20
N GLY A 41 -1.05 -14.87 6.21
CA GLY A 41 -0.23 -15.15 5.03
C GLY A 41 0.09 -13.93 4.17
N MET A 42 0.14 -12.73 4.76
CA MET A 42 0.66 -11.54 4.07
C MET A 42 2.10 -11.80 3.58
N PRO A 43 2.43 -11.47 2.32
CA PRO A 43 3.76 -11.67 1.78
C PRO A 43 4.78 -10.69 2.37
N GLY A 44 5.98 -11.20 2.63
CA GLY A 44 7.11 -10.44 3.15
C GLY A 44 7.60 -10.98 4.50
N THR A 45 8.79 -10.55 4.87
CA THR A 45 9.42 -10.85 6.16
C THR A 45 10.14 -9.61 6.65
N ASP A 46 10.55 -9.58 7.91
CA ASP A 46 11.38 -8.48 8.43
C ASP A 46 12.64 -8.31 7.58
N GLY A 47 12.87 -7.06 7.19
CA GLY A 47 13.87 -6.64 6.22
C GLY A 47 13.39 -6.67 4.77
N ALA A 48 12.30 -7.36 4.41
CA ALA A 48 11.88 -7.59 3.03
C ALA A 48 10.34 -7.57 2.87
N TYR A 49 9.71 -6.45 3.26
CA TYR A 49 8.33 -6.16 2.89
C TYR A 49 8.30 -5.28 1.64
N PHE A 50 7.40 -5.57 0.72
CA PHE A 50 7.25 -4.80 -0.53
C PHE A 50 5.84 -4.25 -0.61
N TYR A 51 5.72 -2.92 -0.75
CA TYR A 51 4.43 -2.24 -0.72
C TYR A 51 3.44 -2.80 -1.76
N HIS A 52 3.90 -3.03 -2.98
CA HIS A 52 3.06 -3.56 -4.06
C HIS A 52 2.60 -5.00 -3.81
N HIS A 53 3.45 -5.87 -3.24
CA HIS A 53 3.08 -7.24 -2.87
C HIS A 53 2.02 -7.25 -1.77
N ILE A 54 2.20 -6.43 -0.73
CA ILE A 54 1.24 -6.30 0.36
C ILE A 54 -0.09 -5.76 -0.17
N THR A 55 -0.07 -4.70 -0.99
CA THR A 55 -1.27 -4.12 -1.60
C THR A 55 -2.03 -5.15 -2.45
N ARG A 56 -1.33 -5.91 -3.29
CA ARG A 56 -1.93 -6.99 -4.09
C ARG A 56 -2.55 -8.07 -3.22
N TRP A 57 -1.88 -8.46 -2.13
CA TRP A 57 -2.42 -9.42 -1.17
C TRP A 57 -3.67 -8.88 -0.45
N LEU A 58 -3.64 -7.62 0.00
CA LEU A 58 -4.76 -6.97 0.67
C LEU A 58 -6.03 -6.98 -0.19
N LEU A 59 -5.89 -6.73 -1.48
CA LEU A 59 -7.00 -6.70 -2.46
C LEU A 59 -7.53 -8.09 -2.83
N SER A 60 -6.71 -9.13 -2.76
CA SER A 60 -7.07 -10.48 -3.26
C SER A 60 -7.50 -11.45 -2.15
N VAL A 61 -6.85 -11.35 -0.99
CA VAL A 61 -6.99 -12.30 0.13
C VAL A 61 -7.22 -11.57 1.46
N GLY A 62 -6.64 -10.37 1.61
CA GLY A 62 -6.73 -9.59 2.83
C GLY A 62 -8.08 -8.88 3.06
N PRO A 63 -8.15 -8.02 4.08
CA PRO A 63 -9.40 -7.38 4.52
C PRO A 63 -10.05 -6.48 3.45
N TRP A 64 -9.29 -6.02 2.45
CA TRP A 64 -9.81 -5.16 1.38
C TRP A 64 -10.49 -5.94 0.25
N LYS A 65 -10.54 -7.28 0.34
CA LYS A 65 -11.29 -8.13 -0.59
C LYS A 65 -12.80 -7.83 -0.56
N SER A 66 -13.32 -7.37 0.59
CA SER A 66 -14.74 -7.01 0.69
C SER A 66 -15.02 -5.69 -0.07
N GLU A 67 -16.05 -5.71 -0.92
CA GLU A 67 -16.45 -4.58 -1.79
C GLU A 67 -16.59 -3.26 -1.01
N ARG A 68 -17.05 -3.34 0.24
CA ARG A 68 -17.18 -2.20 1.17
C ARG A 68 -15.87 -1.51 1.55
N TYR A 69 -14.75 -2.23 1.65
CA TYR A 69 -13.47 -1.61 1.99
C TYR A 69 -12.81 -0.91 0.79
N ARG A 70 -13.14 -1.38 -0.42
CA ARG A 70 -12.69 -0.77 -1.67
C ARG A 70 -13.25 0.65 -1.83
N GLU A 71 -14.54 0.81 -1.57
CA GLU A 71 -15.21 2.12 -1.60
C GLU A 71 -14.58 3.11 -0.61
N ALA A 72 -14.31 2.67 0.63
CA ALA A 72 -13.68 3.51 1.66
C ALA A 72 -12.25 3.97 1.29
N LEU A 73 -11.46 3.12 0.62
CA LEU A 73 -10.11 3.49 0.14
C LEU A 73 -10.16 4.47 -1.03
N ILE A 74 -11.10 4.27 -1.96
CA ILE A 74 -11.33 5.19 -3.08
C ILE A 74 -11.75 6.55 -2.53
N GLU A 75 -12.71 6.59 -1.60
CA GLU A 75 -13.17 7.81 -0.96
C GLU A 75 -12.03 8.54 -0.23
N LYS A 76 -11.24 7.82 0.59
CA LYS A 76 -10.09 8.39 1.31
C LYS A 76 -8.99 8.91 0.36
N SER A 77 -8.79 8.28 -0.80
CA SER A 77 -7.83 8.74 -1.81
C SER A 77 -8.28 10.02 -2.53
N ILE A 78 -9.59 10.18 -2.73
CA ILE A 78 -10.19 11.36 -3.36
C ILE A 78 -10.17 12.56 -2.39
N SER A 79 -10.50 12.36 -1.11
CA SER A 79 -10.46 13.41 -0.09
C SER A 79 -9.07 13.99 0.11
N ARG A 80 -8.03 13.15 0.13
CA ARG A 80 -6.63 13.58 0.28
C ARG A 80 -6.13 14.45 -0.89
N SER A 81 -6.77 14.34 -2.05
CA SER A 81 -6.45 15.15 -3.24
C SER A 81 -7.17 16.50 -3.27
N LEU A 82 -8.17 16.70 -2.43
CA LEU A 82 -8.97 17.94 -2.34
C LEU A 82 -8.44 18.91 -1.28
N GLU A 83 -7.78 18.42 -0.22
CA GLU A 83 -7.18 19.24 0.84
C GLU A 83 -5.81 19.85 0.48
N SER A 84 -5.25 19.50 -0.69
CA SER A 84 -3.96 20.01 -1.18
C SER A 84 -4.12 21.14 -2.22
N LYS A 85 -5.23 21.89 -2.16
CA LYS A 85 -5.47 23.12 -2.92
C LYS A 85 -5.59 24.32 -1.98
#